data_AF-K7G948-F1
#
_entry.id   AF-K7G948-F1
#
_cell.length_a   1.000
_cell.length_b   1.000
_cell.length_c   1.000
_cell.angle_alpha   90.00
_cell.angle_beta   90.00
_cell.angle_gamma   90.00
#
_symmetry.space_group_name_H-M   'P 1'
#
loop_
_entity.id
_entity.type
_entity.pdbx_description
1 polymer ?
#
loop_
_entity_poly.entity_id
_entity_poly.type
_entity_poly.pdbx_seq_one_letter_code
_entity_poly.pdbx_strand_id
1 'polypeptide(L)'
;MVTMSLLITPDLIPSFRIMAYYHVGYSEIVADSVWIDVQDSCMGTLVVKGATKADSKTQKPASSMDIKVEGDAGALVGLVAVDKAVYVLNKKHKISQKKIWDTVEESDIGCTPGSGKDNMGVFADAGLSLATNIKISTPQRTEPGCPQPARRRRRAVQLIEYKANKAAAYQDRTLKKCCEDGMYENPMGHSCEKRAGYILDTAECRQAFLECCNYIKTVRDERQRELHLELARSDTDDGFLQDESITSRSHFPESWLWHVWQLTQKPDKDGISSKTITITLADSITTWEVLAVSISETKGICVADPYEITVMKEFFIDLRLPYSVVRNEQVEIRAVLYNYVRDKLKVRMELIHNPAFCSASSSKAKYSQILEIPSMSSRAVPLVIVPLELGLHDVEVKASVWGVYVFDGVKKKLKVVPEGTRVTKSVISVVLDPAAAGGEQVTKVKSLDINDIVPNTEPETKVSVNGNPVAHLLENSIDGAKLGHLIMVPYGCGEQNMMSLTPTVIATHFLDNTNQWDRIGVDQRTEAIRLIRKGYTQQLVYKKSDHSYTPYSKSTSSTW
;
A
#
# COMPACT_ATOMS: atom_id res chain seq x y z
N MET A 1 -33.01 -45.82 23.30
CA MET A 1 -32.55 -44.48 22.87
C MET A 1 -33.68 -43.79 22.16
N VAL A 2 -33.88 -42.49 22.41
CA VAL A 2 -34.73 -41.62 21.57
C VAL A 2 -33.77 -40.78 20.73
N THR A 3 -33.98 -40.71 19.42
CA THR A 3 -33.11 -40.00 18.48
C THR A 3 -33.94 -39.01 17.69
N MET A 4 -33.51 -37.75 17.63
CA MET A 4 -34.14 -36.71 16.82
C MET A 4 -33.27 -36.43 15.59
N SER A 5 -33.86 -36.50 14.40
CA SER A 5 -33.21 -36.10 13.14
C SER A 5 -33.53 -34.64 12.83
N LEU A 6 -32.52 -33.77 12.89
CA LEU A 6 -32.62 -32.37 12.45
C LEU A 6 -32.02 -32.24 11.04
N LEU A 7 -32.76 -31.63 10.12
CA LEU A 7 -32.23 -31.23 8.81
C LEU A 7 -31.51 -29.88 8.98
N ILE A 8 -30.23 -29.81 8.61
CA ILE A 8 -29.47 -28.55 8.65
C ILE A 8 -29.84 -27.73 7.41
N THR A 9 -30.40 -26.53 7.61
CA THR A 9 -30.70 -25.57 6.54
C THR A 9 -29.62 -24.47 6.48
N PRO A 10 -29.51 -23.71 5.36
CA PRO A 10 -28.56 -22.60 5.26
C PRO A 10 -28.74 -21.52 6.34
N ASP A 11 -29.94 -21.38 6.90
CA ASP A 11 -30.26 -20.42 7.97
C ASP A 11 -29.55 -20.71 9.30
N LEU A 12 -28.95 -21.90 9.45
CA LEU A 12 -28.20 -22.34 10.63
C LEU A 12 -26.67 -22.09 10.51
N ILE A 13 -26.23 -21.43 9.43
CA ILE A 13 -24.84 -20.99 9.23
C ILE A 13 -24.66 -19.63 9.94
N PRO A 14 -23.56 -19.40 10.69
CA PRO A 14 -22.37 -20.23 10.83
C PRO A 14 -22.45 -21.30 11.92
N SER A 15 -23.15 -21.03 13.01
CA SER A 15 -23.30 -21.97 14.11
C SER A 15 -24.65 -21.77 14.79
N PHE A 16 -25.11 -22.81 15.49
CA PHE A 16 -26.39 -22.76 16.19
C PHE A 16 -26.36 -23.56 17.49
N ARG A 17 -27.30 -23.24 18.38
CA ARG A 17 -27.44 -23.88 19.69
C ARG A 17 -28.70 -24.74 19.70
N ILE A 18 -28.56 -26.01 20.05
CA ILE A 18 -29.69 -26.86 20.41
C ILE A 18 -29.76 -26.88 21.93
N MET A 19 -30.90 -26.48 22.50
CA MET A 19 -31.23 -26.68 23.90
C MET A 19 -32.45 -27.60 23.98
N ALA A 20 -32.37 -28.61 24.84
CA ALA A 20 -33.45 -29.55 25.10
C ALA A 20 -33.69 -29.64 26.61
N TYR A 21 -34.96 -29.71 27.00
CA TYR A 21 -35.33 -29.88 28.41
C TYR A 21 -36.54 -30.80 28.56
N TYR A 22 -36.66 -31.40 29.74
CA TYR A 22 -37.84 -32.16 30.15
C TYR A 22 -38.15 -31.90 31.63
N HIS A 23 -39.41 -32.09 32.01
CA HIS A 23 -39.84 -31.96 33.40
C HIS A 23 -39.91 -33.33 34.09
N VAL A 24 -39.53 -33.39 35.36
CA VAL A 24 -39.71 -34.58 36.22
C VAL A 24 -40.68 -34.22 37.34
N GLY A 25 -41.85 -34.85 37.33
CA GLY A 25 -42.95 -34.51 38.25
C GLY A 25 -43.45 -33.07 38.08
N TYR A 26 -43.72 -32.41 39.20
CA TYR A 26 -44.24 -31.03 39.26
C TYR A 26 -43.20 -29.98 39.68
N SER A 27 -41.93 -30.36 39.89
CA SER A 27 -40.96 -29.52 40.62
C SER A 27 -39.58 -29.39 39.98
N GLU A 28 -39.20 -30.24 39.03
CA GLU A 28 -37.84 -30.28 38.50
C GLU A 28 -37.81 -30.17 36.97
N ILE A 29 -36.88 -29.35 36.47
CA ILE A 29 -36.58 -29.19 35.05
C ILE A 29 -35.13 -29.64 34.87
N VAL A 30 -34.93 -30.63 34.00
CA VAL A 30 -33.61 -31.05 33.53
C VAL A 30 -33.44 -30.50 32.12
N ALA A 31 -32.37 -29.75 31.90
CA ALA A 31 -32.06 -29.12 30.63
C ALA A 31 -30.59 -29.39 30.25
N ASP A 32 -30.31 -29.45 28.95
CA ASP A 32 -28.95 -29.55 28.41
C ASP A 32 -28.86 -28.73 27.10
N SER A 33 -27.65 -28.27 26.76
CA SER A 33 -27.39 -27.44 25.58
C SER A 33 -26.08 -27.79 24.89
N VAL A 34 -26.15 -27.88 23.56
CA VAL A 34 -25.01 -28.15 22.68
C VAL A 34 -24.90 -27.01 21.66
N TRP A 35 -23.71 -26.42 21.57
CA TRP A 35 -23.34 -25.53 20.46
C TRP A 35 -22.77 -26.38 19.31
N ILE A 36 -23.24 -26.12 18.09
CA ILE A 36 -22.87 -26.85 16.88
C ILE A 36 -22.31 -25.85 15.86
N ASP A 37 -21.02 -26.02 15.58
CA ASP A 37 -20.30 -25.38 14.48
C ASP A 37 -20.77 -25.99 13.15
N VAL A 38 -21.30 -25.17 12.24
CA VAL A 38 -21.62 -25.58 10.87
C VAL A 38 -20.48 -25.09 9.98
N GLN A 39 -20.22 -25.78 8.86
CA GLN A 39 -19.13 -25.38 7.97
C GLN A 39 -19.27 -23.92 7.51
N ASP A 40 -18.26 -23.10 7.85
CA ASP A 40 -18.02 -21.69 7.46
C ASP A 40 -18.10 -21.45 5.93
N SER A 41 -19.32 -21.51 5.39
CA SER A 41 -19.64 -21.37 3.97
C SER A 41 -20.63 -20.22 3.76
N CYS A 42 -20.91 -19.86 2.52
CA CYS A 42 -21.97 -18.91 2.22
C CYS A 42 -23.36 -19.58 2.31
N MET A 43 -24.39 -18.81 2.67
CA MET A 43 -25.80 -19.22 2.49
C MET A 43 -26.17 -19.27 0.99
N GLY A 44 -25.57 -18.39 0.20
CA GLY A 44 -25.64 -18.37 -1.25
C GLY A 44 -24.47 -19.10 -1.93
N THR A 45 -24.31 -18.87 -3.22
CA THR A 45 -23.14 -19.32 -3.98
C THR A 45 -22.47 -18.15 -4.68
N LEU A 46 -21.14 -18.12 -4.67
CA LEU A 46 -20.36 -17.20 -5.48
C LEU A 46 -19.03 -17.84 -5.88
N VAL A 47 -18.80 -18.02 -7.18
CA VAL A 47 -17.59 -18.62 -7.73
C VAL A 47 -17.10 -17.78 -8.91
N VAL A 48 -15.81 -17.46 -8.92
CA VAL A 48 -15.11 -16.90 -10.09
C VAL A 48 -14.21 -17.96 -10.68
N LYS A 49 -14.28 -18.17 -12.00
CA LYS A 49 -13.44 -19.10 -12.74
C LYS A 49 -13.15 -18.59 -14.14
N GLY A 50 -12.15 -19.15 -14.81
CA GLY A 50 -11.94 -18.92 -16.24
C GLY A 50 -13.14 -19.45 -17.05
N ALA A 51 -13.56 -18.72 -18.08
CA ALA A 51 -14.69 -19.14 -18.93
C ALA A 51 -14.36 -20.42 -19.70
N THR A 52 -13.10 -20.62 -20.08
CA THR A 52 -12.58 -21.83 -20.72
C THR A 52 -11.43 -22.46 -19.93
N LYS A 53 -11.06 -23.69 -20.30
CA LYS A 53 -9.85 -24.37 -19.78
C LYS A 53 -8.53 -23.71 -20.23
N ALA A 54 -8.56 -22.76 -21.15
CA ALA A 54 -7.39 -21.96 -21.52
C ALA A 54 -7.21 -20.75 -20.58
N ASP A 55 -8.32 -20.14 -20.13
CA ASP A 55 -8.33 -19.01 -19.21
C ASP A 55 -7.76 -19.39 -17.82
N SER A 56 -8.00 -20.63 -17.37
CA SER A 56 -7.40 -21.17 -16.13
C SER A 56 -5.91 -21.57 -16.23
N LYS A 57 -5.21 -21.20 -17.30
CA LYS A 57 -3.76 -21.39 -17.44
C LYS A 57 -3.01 -20.07 -17.24
N THR A 58 -1.69 -20.15 -17.22
CA THR A 58 -0.80 -18.99 -17.22
C THR A 58 -1.06 -18.10 -18.44
N GLN A 59 -1.31 -16.83 -18.18
CA GLN A 59 -1.66 -15.82 -19.18
C GLN A 59 -0.46 -14.96 -19.57
N LYS A 60 -0.56 -14.30 -20.73
CA LYS A 60 0.47 -13.37 -21.20
C LYS A 60 0.15 -11.94 -20.73
N PRO A 61 1.16 -11.11 -20.44
CA PRO A 61 0.96 -9.68 -20.24
C PRO A 61 0.19 -9.06 -21.42
N ALA A 62 -0.73 -8.13 -21.11
CA ALA A 62 -1.61 -7.47 -22.07
C ALA A 62 -2.55 -8.38 -22.91
N SER A 63 -2.74 -9.67 -22.57
CA SER A 63 -3.77 -10.49 -23.22
C SER A 63 -5.16 -10.24 -22.63
N SER A 64 -6.19 -10.34 -23.46
CA SER A 64 -7.57 -10.46 -23.00
C SER A 64 -7.89 -11.88 -22.57
N MET A 65 -8.69 -12.03 -21.52
CA MET A 65 -9.09 -13.29 -20.90
C MET A 65 -10.56 -13.18 -20.46
N ASP A 66 -11.32 -14.27 -20.56
CA ASP A 66 -12.71 -14.30 -20.12
C ASP A 66 -12.83 -14.93 -18.72
N ILE A 67 -13.38 -14.16 -17.77
CA ILE A 67 -13.78 -14.66 -16.45
C ILE A 67 -15.29 -14.92 -16.43
N LYS A 68 -15.68 -16.08 -15.88
CA LYS A 68 -17.07 -16.44 -15.61
C LYS A 68 -17.33 -16.29 -14.11
N VAL A 69 -18.27 -15.42 -13.77
CA VAL A 69 -18.80 -15.23 -12.43
C VAL A 69 -20.11 -16.01 -12.34
N GLU A 70 -20.24 -16.89 -11.36
CA GLU A 70 -21.45 -17.66 -11.06
C GLU A 70 -21.90 -17.32 -9.65
N GLY A 71 -23.18 -17.02 -9.48
CA GLY A 71 -23.77 -16.78 -8.16
C GLY A 71 -25.28 -16.60 -8.20
N ASP A 72 -25.87 -16.19 -7.08
CA ASP A 72 -27.33 -16.11 -6.96
C ASP A 72 -27.98 -15.08 -7.92
N ALA A 73 -29.11 -15.44 -8.52
CA ALA A 73 -29.84 -14.56 -9.42
C ALA A 73 -30.28 -13.25 -8.74
N GLY A 74 -30.10 -12.12 -9.44
CA GLY A 74 -30.39 -10.79 -8.93
C GLY A 74 -29.31 -10.18 -8.04
N ALA A 75 -28.34 -10.96 -7.55
CA ALA A 75 -27.30 -10.49 -6.65
C ALA A 75 -26.37 -9.44 -7.30
N LEU A 76 -25.84 -8.55 -6.46
CA LEU A 76 -24.82 -7.57 -6.82
C LEU A 76 -23.44 -8.13 -6.46
N VAL A 77 -22.56 -8.29 -7.45
CA VAL A 77 -21.19 -8.80 -7.27
C VAL A 77 -20.18 -7.67 -7.48
N GLY A 78 -19.43 -7.35 -6.44
CA GLY A 78 -18.22 -6.52 -6.53
C GLY A 78 -17.01 -7.39 -6.86
N LEU A 79 -16.19 -6.96 -7.82
CA LEU A 79 -14.92 -7.58 -8.19
C LEU A 79 -13.74 -6.65 -7.85
N VAL A 80 -12.60 -7.25 -7.54
CA VAL A 80 -11.30 -6.55 -7.48
C VAL A 80 -10.16 -7.51 -7.80
N ALA A 81 -9.20 -7.06 -8.60
CA ALA A 81 -7.94 -7.76 -8.87
C ALA A 81 -6.80 -7.09 -8.07
N VAL A 82 -6.19 -7.86 -7.17
CA VAL A 82 -5.10 -7.39 -6.29
C VAL A 82 -3.85 -8.24 -6.53
N ASP A 83 -2.66 -7.65 -6.49
CA ASP A 83 -1.43 -8.43 -6.61
C ASP A 83 -1.26 -9.34 -5.39
N LYS A 84 -1.05 -10.65 -5.64
CA LYS A 84 -0.89 -11.68 -4.61
C LYS A 84 0.25 -11.36 -3.63
N ALA A 85 1.27 -10.60 -4.04
CA ALA A 85 2.33 -10.12 -3.15
C ALA A 85 1.80 -9.26 -1.98
N VAL A 86 0.72 -8.51 -2.18
CA VAL A 86 0.07 -7.69 -1.13
C VAL A 86 -0.51 -8.59 -0.02
N TYR A 87 -1.15 -9.70 -0.39
CA TYR A 87 -1.71 -10.63 0.59
C TYR A 87 -0.65 -11.52 1.26
N VAL A 88 0.48 -11.77 0.61
CA VAL A 88 1.63 -12.41 1.28
C VAL A 88 2.21 -11.52 2.39
N LEU A 89 2.22 -10.19 2.18
CA LEU A 89 2.70 -9.24 3.20
C LEU A 89 1.77 -9.13 4.42
N ASN A 90 0.44 -9.07 4.24
CA ASN A 90 -0.48 -8.92 5.36
C ASN A 90 -1.87 -9.52 5.12
N LYS A 91 -2.09 -10.74 5.64
CA LYS A 91 -3.39 -11.44 5.62
C LYS A 91 -4.39 -10.93 6.68
N LYS A 92 -3.98 -10.07 7.63
CA LYS A 92 -4.85 -9.64 8.73
C LYS A 92 -6.05 -8.82 8.24
N HIS A 93 -5.85 -7.97 7.25
CA HIS A 93 -6.90 -7.07 6.73
C HIS A 93 -7.64 -7.60 5.49
N LYS A 94 -7.27 -8.78 4.96
CA LYS A 94 -8.03 -9.45 3.90
C LYS A 94 -9.40 -9.89 4.44
N ILE A 95 -10.49 -9.55 3.75
CA ILE A 95 -11.84 -10.04 4.06
C ILE A 95 -11.95 -11.52 3.63
N SER A 96 -12.62 -12.33 4.44
CA SER A 96 -12.91 -13.75 4.15
C SER A 96 -14.23 -14.13 4.80
N GLN A 97 -14.95 -15.11 4.25
CA GLN A 97 -16.26 -15.52 4.78
C GLN A 97 -16.19 -15.83 6.29
N LYS A 98 -15.17 -16.58 6.73
CA LYS A 98 -14.89 -16.82 8.15
C LYS A 98 -14.85 -15.56 9.01
N LYS A 99 -14.24 -14.45 8.56
CA LYS A 99 -14.16 -13.21 9.38
C LYS A 99 -15.50 -12.50 9.49
N ILE A 100 -16.36 -12.65 8.48
CA ILE A 100 -17.74 -12.17 8.55
C ILE A 100 -18.49 -13.01 9.57
N TRP A 101 -18.35 -14.35 9.52
CA TRP A 101 -18.94 -15.25 10.49
C TRP A 101 -18.40 -15.04 11.91
N ASP A 102 -17.09 -14.92 12.13
CA ASP A 102 -16.50 -14.57 13.43
C ASP A 102 -17.15 -13.28 14.02
N THR A 103 -17.47 -12.29 13.17
CA THR A 103 -18.15 -11.04 13.57
C THR A 103 -19.65 -11.24 13.88
N VAL A 104 -20.31 -12.21 13.23
CA VAL A 104 -21.70 -12.59 13.50
C VAL A 104 -21.79 -13.46 14.76
N GLU A 105 -20.82 -14.35 14.99
CA GLU A 105 -20.70 -15.16 16.21
C GLU A 105 -20.39 -14.29 17.44
N GLU A 106 -19.66 -13.18 17.29
CA GLU A 106 -19.54 -12.16 18.35
C GLU A 106 -20.89 -11.52 18.74
N SER A 107 -21.94 -11.69 17.94
CA SER A 107 -23.32 -11.31 18.28
C SER A 107 -24.17 -12.46 18.84
N ASP A 108 -23.64 -13.69 18.96
CA ASP A 108 -24.28 -14.75 19.74
C ASP A 108 -24.38 -14.31 21.21
N ILE A 109 -25.60 -14.43 21.74
CA ILE A 109 -25.90 -14.11 23.12
C ILE A 109 -25.42 -15.19 24.09
N GLY A 110 -25.11 -16.41 23.63
CA GLY A 110 -24.61 -17.48 24.47
C GLY A 110 -23.16 -17.28 24.95
N CYS A 111 -22.88 -17.59 26.22
CA CYS A 111 -21.59 -17.36 26.85
C CYS A 111 -20.62 -18.55 26.81
N THR A 112 -21.14 -19.79 26.74
CA THR A 112 -20.33 -21.00 26.76
C THR A 112 -20.68 -21.91 25.57
N PRO A 113 -19.76 -22.71 25.02
CA PRO A 113 -20.08 -23.64 23.92
C PRO A 113 -20.70 -24.96 24.40
N GLY A 114 -21.22 -25.04 25.63
CA GLY A 114 -21.67 -26.31 26.23
C GLY A 114 -22.81 -26.15 27.22
N SER A 115 -22.94 -27.11 28.12
CA SER A 115 -23.94 -27.09 29.19
C SER A 115 -23.57 -26.11 30.30
N GLY A 116 -24.59 -25.59 30.98
CA GLY A 116 -24.41 -24.79 32.18
C GLY A 116 -24.26 -25.65 33.44
N LYS A 117 -23.83 -24.99 34.54
CA LYS A 117 -23.58 -25.64 35.83
C LYS A 117 -24.84 -26.28 36.45
N ASP A 118 -25.96 -25.56 36.37
CA ASP A 118 -27.26 -25.89 36.94
C ASP A 118 -28.32 -25.70 35.83
N ASN A 119 -29.55 -26.21 36.00
CA ASN A 119 -30.60 -26.07 34.98
C ASN A 119 -30.84 -24.62 34.54
N MET A 120 -30.90 -23.66 35.47
CA MET A 120 -30.97 -22.22 35.18
C MET A 120 -29.72 -21.68 34.47
N GLY A 121 -28.55 -22.26 34.76
CA GLY A 121 -27.29 -21.95 34.09
C GLY A 121 -27.32 -22.38 32.62
N VAL A 122 -27.88 -23.55 32.29
CA VAL A 122 -28.02 -24.02 30.90
C VAL A 122 -28.80 -23.02 30.04
N PHE A 123 -29.93 -22.51 30.54
CA PHE A 123 -30.68 -21.46 29.84
C PHE A 123 -29.88 -20.17 29.71
N ALA A 124 -29.28 -19.67 30.81
CA ALA A 124 -28.55 -18.40 30.82
C ALA A 124 -27.28 -18.42 29.96
N ASP A 125 -26.51 -19.51 30.00
CA ASP A 125 -25.28 -19.72 29.22
C ASP A 125 -25.58 -19.93 27.72
N ALA A 126 -26.76 -20.44 27.38
CA ALA A 126 -27.30 -20.44 26.01
C ALA A 126 -27.95 -19.11 25.59
N GLY A 127 -27.95 -18.08 26.45
CA GLY A 127 -28.50 -16.75 26.18
C GLY A 127 -30.03 -16.63 26.31
N LEU A 128 -30.71 -17.65 26.84
CA LEU A 128 -32.17 -17.68 27.00
C LEU A 128 -32.59 -17.27 28.41
N SER A 129 -33.75 -16.62 28.51
CA SER A 129 -34.44 -16.38 29.77
C SER A 129 -35.64 -17.31 29.93
N LEU A 130 -35.77 -17.92 31.10
CA LEU A 130 -36.89 -18.79 31.46
C LEU A 130 -37.57 -18.23 32.71
N ALA A 131 -38.90 -18.24 32.71
CA ALA A 131 -39.72 -17.98 33.89
C ALA A 131 -40.86 -19.01 33.96
N THR A 132 -41.09 -19.60 35.12
CA THR A 132 -42.09 -20.67 35.32
C THR A 132 -42.98 -20.41 36.53
N ASN A 133 -44.14 -21.08 36.55
CA ASN A 133 -45.08 -21.07 37.68
C ASN A 133 -44.52 -21.67 38.98
N ILE A 134 -43.41 -22.41 38.90
CA ILE A 134 -42.74 -23.08 40.04
C ILE A 134 -41.70 -22.16 40.72
N LYS A 135 -41.63 -20.88 40.31
CA LYS A 135 -40.60 -19.89 40.73
C LYS A 135 -39.17 -20.25 40.32
N ILE A 136 -38.99 -21.13 39.34
CA ILE A 136 -37.70 -21.30 38.66
C ILE A 136 -37.59 -20.20 37.60
N SER A 137 -36.62 -19.31 37.76
CA SER A 137 -36.35 -18.20 36.85
C SER A 137 -34.85 -17.95 36.67
N THR A 138 -34.40 -17.77 35.43
CA THR A 138 -33.02 -17.36 35.12
C THR A 138 -32.71 -15.97 35.68
N PRO A 139 -31.46 -15.68 36.09
CA PRO A 139 -31.06 -14.33 36.47
C PRO A 139 -31.22 -13.36 35.29
N GLN A 140 -31.66 -12.13 35.57
CA GLN A 140 -31.82 -11.10 34.54
C GLN A 140 -30.44 -10.58 34.11
N ARG A 141 -30.09 -10.78 32.84
CA ARG A 141 -28.80 -10.34 32.28
C ARG A 141 -28.80 -8.83 32.06
N THR A 142 -27.84 -8.13 32.69
CA THR A 142 -27.67 -6.67 32.62
C THR A 142 -26.65 -6.22 31.59
N GLU A 143 -25.71 -7.09 31.20
CA GLU A 143 -24.66 -6.78 30.22
C GLU A 143 -24.67 -7.78 29.04
N PRO A 144 -24.41 -7.32 27.81
CA PRO A 144 -24.36 -8.20 26.64
C PRO A 144 -23.10 -9.09 26.61
N GLY A 145 -22.00 -8.67 27.24
CA GLY A 145 -20.73 -9.42 27.26
C GLY A 145 -20.67 -10.54 28.31
N CYS A 146 -19.77 -11.50 28.10
CA CYS A 146 -19.50 -12.61 29.02
C CYS A 146 -18.08 -12.48 29.61
N PRO A 147 -17.84 -12.89 30.88
CA PRO A 147 -16.54 -12.73 31.53
C PRO A 147 -15.46 -13.65 30.92
N GLN A 148 -14.41 -13.08 30.32
CA GLN A 148 -13.34 -13.85 29.67
C GLN A 148 -12.17 -14.21 30.62
N PRO A 149 -11.59 -15.43 30.51
CA PRO A 149 -10.39 -15.82 31.24
C PRO A 149 -9.12 -15.17 30.68
N ALA A 150 -8.15 -14.88 31.55
CA ALA A 150 -6.94 -14.14 31.21
C ALA A 150 -5.99 -14.91 30.26
N ARG A 151 -5.67 -14.32 29.09
CA ARG A 151 -4.72 -14.89 28.11
C ARG A 151 -3.26 -14.75 28.54
N ARG A 152 -2.52 -15.86 28.48
CA ARG A 152 -1.08 -15.96 28.84
C ARG A 152 -0.18 -15.73 27.61
N ARG A 153 0.83 -14.85 27.69
CA ARG A 153 1.80 -14.58 26.60
C ARG A 153 3.05 -15.47 26.70
N ARG A 154 3.61 -15.88 25.56
CA ARG A 154 4.93 -16.55 25.40
C ARG A 154 6.02 -15.55 24.98
N ARG A 155 7.31 -15.90 25.15
CA ARG A 155 8.51 -15.14 24.71
C ARG A 155 9.55 -16.08 24.07
N ALA A 156 10.53 -15.56 23.33
CA ALA A 156 11.67 -16.32 22.79
C ALA A 156 12.91 -15.43 22.42
N VAL A 157 14.08 -16.10 22.30
CA VAL A 157 15.37 -15.73 21.64
C VAL A 157 16.37 -14.79 22.37
N GLN A 158 17.66 -15.17 22.34
CA GLN A 158 18.73 -14.81 23.30
C GLN A 158 19.49 -13.47 23.09
N LEU A 159 19.85 -13.04 21.87
CA LEU A 159 20.47 -11.70 21.72
C LEU A 159 19.44 -10.59 21.96
N ILE A 160 18.22 -10.84 21.49
CA ILE A 160 17.01 -10.11 21.83
C ILE A 160 16.82 -10.11 23.35
N GLU A 161 17.09 -11.22 24.04
CA GLU A 161 17.05 -11.32 25.50
C GLU A 161 18.02 -10.38 26.20
N TYR A 162 19.30 -10.25 25.79
CA TYR A 162 20.21 -9.28 26.40
C TYR A 162 19.72 -7.83 26.25
N LYS A 163 19.28 -7.44 25.05
CA LYS A 163 18.68 -6.11 24.81
C LYS A 163 17.40 -5.92 25.62
N ALA A 164 16.50 -6.91 25.62
CA ALA A 164 15.22 -6.85 26.32
C ALA A 164 15.37 -6.89 27.84
N ASN A 165 16.36 -7.60 28.38
CA ASN A 165 16.67 -7.67 29.81
C ASN A 165 17.24 -6.33 30.28
N LYS A 166 18.16 -5.71 29.52
CA LYS A 166 18.66 -4.36 29.84
C LYS A 166 17.57 -3.30 29.71
N ALA A 167 16.74 -3.36 28.66
CA ALA A 167 15.59 -2.47 28.49
C ALA A 167 14.50 -2.68 29.57
N ALA A 168 14.34 -3.90 30.09
CA ALA A 168 13.41 -4.20 31.19
C ALA A 168 13.85 -3.69 32.57
N ALA A 169 15.08 -3.17 32.70
CA ALA A 169 15.52 -2.51 33.93
C ALA A 169 14.81 -1.16 34.15
N TYR A 170 14.34 -0.50 33.09
CA TYR A 170 13.62 0.76 33.16
C TYR A 170 12.10 0.52 33.18
N GLN A 171 11.43 0.99 34.23
CA GLN A 171 9.98 0.87 34.40
C GLN A 171 9.20 1.89 33.56
N ASP A 172 9.74 3.09 33.38
CA ASP A 172 9.15 4.09 32.49
C ASP A 172 9.36 3.71 31.02
N ARG A 173 8.26 3.74 30.25
CA ARG A 173 8.24 3.52 28.81
C ARG A 173 9.12 4.52 28.05
N THR A 174 9.27 5.75 28.54
CA THR A 174 10.12 6.78 27.89
C THR A 174 11.60 6.42 28.04
N LEU A 175 12.07 6.22 29.27
CA LEU A 175 13.45 5.82 29.58
C LEU A 175 13.82 4.47 28.96
N LYS A 176 12.89 3.51 28.97
CA LYS A 176 13.06 2.22 28.28
C LYS A 176 13.31 2.41 26.79
N LYS A 177 12.54 3.29 26.12
CA LYS A 177 12.76 3.61 24.72
C LYS A 177 14.11 4.31 24.50
N CYS A 178 14.52 5.24 25.38
CA CYS A 178 15.84 5.87 25.31
C CYS A 178 16.99 4.85 25.43
N CYS A 179 16.84 3.83 26.28
CA CYS A 179 17.77 2.70 26.39
C CYS A 179 17.80 1.86 25.09
N GLU A 180 16.63 1.53 24.53
CA GLU A 180 16.51 0.81 23.25
C GLU A 180 17.15 1.60 22.09
N ASP A 181 16.86 2.90 21.98
CA ASP A 181 17.45 3.84 21.01
C ASP A 181 18.98 3.95 21.17
N GLY A 182 19.50 3.82 22.41
CA GLY A 182 20.93 3.73 22.71
C GLY A 182 21.59 2.45 22.19
N MET A 183 20.86 1.33 22.18
CA MET A 183 21.36 0.03 21.74
C MET A 183 21.34 -0.19 20.22
N TYR A 184 20.85 0.77 19.44
CA TYR A 184 20.99 0.76 17.98
C TYR A 184 22.42 1.08 17.54
N GLU A 185 22.76 0.54 16.38
CA GLU A 185 23.99 0.83 15.67
C GLU A 185 23.93 2.19 14.98
N ASN A 186 25.07 2.86 14.90
CA ASN A 186 25.20 4.16 14.26
C ASN A 186 26.07 4.04 12.99
N PRO A 187 25.50 4.18 11.77
CA PRO A 187 26.26 4.16 10.53
C PRO A 187 27.41 5.18 10.45
N MET A 188 27.33 6.28 11.23
CA MET A 188 28.35 7.32 11.28
C MET A 188 29.48 7.05 12.30
N GLY A 189 29.45 5.90 12.99
CA GLY A 189 30.50 5.48 13.94
C GLY A 189 30.73 6.41 15.14
N HIS A 190 29.79 7.31 15.47
CA HIS A 190 29.97 8.26 16.58
C HIS A 190 29.87 7.55 17.94
N SER A 191 30.69 7.99 18.90
CA SER A 191 30.69 7.48 20.27
C SER A 191 29.36 7.74 21.01
N CYS A 192 29.13 6.99 22.09
CA CYS A 192 27.91 7.10 22.89
C CYS A 192 27.72 8.51 23.47
N GLU A 193 28.80 9.18 23.87
CA GLU A 193 28.80 10.55 24.40
C GLU A 193 28.38 11.57 23.34
N LYS A 194 28.94 11.46 22.13
CA LYS A 194 28.55 12.34 21.01
C LYS A 194 27.10 12.08 20.58
N ARG A 195 26.63 10.83 20.61
CA ARG A 195 25.23 10.47 20.36
C ARG A 195 24.29 11.08 21.41
N ALA A 196 24.64 11.00 22.69
CA ALA A 196 23.84 11.57 23.78
C ALA A 196 23.73 13.11 23.71
N GLY A 197 24.69 13.80 23.09
CA GLY A 197 24.62 15.23 22.81
C GLY A 197 23.49 15.66 21.88
N TYR A 198 22.91 14.75 21.08
CA TYR A 198 21.77 15.05 20.19
C TYR A 198 20.40 14.78 20.84
N ILE A 199 20.36 14.25 22.06
CA ILE A 199 19.11 13.91 22.75
C ILE A 199 18.52 15.17 23.37
N LEU A 200 17.37 15.60 22.84
CA LEU A 200 16.62 16.77 23.30
C LEU A 200 15.72 16.49 24.51
N ASP A 201 15.60 15.22 24.91
CA ASP A 201 14.80 14.77 26.05
C ASP A 201 15.45 15.07 27.41
N THR A 202 14.82 14.57 28.48
CA THR A 202 15.26 14.72 29.87
C THR A 202 16.71 14.26 30.09
N ALA A 203 17.36 14.82 31.12
CA ALA A 203 18.71 14.39 31.52
C ALA A 203 18.75 12.89 31.88
N GLU A 204 17.65 12.36 32.41
CA GLU A 204 17.45 10.95 32.73
C GLU A 204 17.45 10.06 31.48
N CYS A 205 16.77 10.48 30.39
CA CYS A 205 16.80 9.80 29.10
C CYS A 205 18.23 9.75 28.52
N ARG A 206 18.98 10.86 28.64
CA ARG A 206 20.40 10.92 28.24
C ARG A 206 21.27 9.94 29.02
N GLN A 207 21.06 9.82 30.33
CA GLN A 207 21.79 8.87 31.17
C GLN A 207 21.45 7.41 30.83
N ALA A 208 20.16 7.07 30.70
CA ALA A 208 19.71 5.73 30.32
C ALA A 208 20.25 5.33 28.92
N PHE A 209 20.26 6.26 27.98
CA PHE A 209 20.84 6.06 26.64
C PHE A 209 22.34 5.75 26.73
N LEU A 210 23.11 6.51 27.51
CA LEU A 210 24.56 6.29 27.69
C LEU A 210 24.86 4.93 28.31
N GLU A 211 24.13 4.55 29.36
CA GLU A 211 24.27 3.27 30.04
C GLU A 211 23.99 2.09 29.11
N CYS A 212 22.94 2.17 28.30
CA CYS A 212 22.58 1.10 27.36
C CYS A 212 23.46 1.06 26.11
N CYS A 213 23.90 2.23 25.60
CA CYS A 213 24.86 2.32 24.50
C CYS A 213 26.23 1.73 24.89
N ASN A 214 26.74 2.05 26.09
CA ASN A 214 27.98 1.46 26.59
C ASN A 214 27.84 -0.03 26.92
N TYR A 215 26.70 -0.46 27.47
CA TYR A 215 26.43 -1.88 27.73
C TYR A 215 26.38 -2.72 26.45
N ILE A 216 25.67 -2.28 25.40
CA ILE A 216 25.67 -3.06 24.15
C ILE A 216 27.04 -3.04 23.47
N LYS A 217 27.81 -1.96 23.65
CA LYS A 217 29.18 -1.87 23.16
C LYS A 217 30.08 -2.89 23.85
N THR A 218 30.05 -3.03 25.18
CA THR A 218 30.85 -4.07 25.86
C THR A 218 30.44 -5.48 25.44
N VAL A 219 29.13 -5.78 25.34
CA VAL A 219 28.64 -7.09 24.87
C VAL A 219 29.04 -7.38 23.41
N ARG A 220 29.09 -6.35 22.56
CA ARG A 220 29.62 -6.46 21.19
C ARG A 220 31.13 -6.67 21.18
N ASP A 221 31.90 -5.90 21.94
CA ASP A 221 33.36 -6.02 22.04
C ASP A 221 33.76 -7.40 22.60
N GLU A 222 32.98 -7.96 23.54
CA GLU A 222 33.13 -9.32 24.07
C GLU A 222 32.85 -10.38 23.01
N ARG A 223 31.69 -10.33 22.33
CA ARG A 223 31.38 -11.25 21.21
C ARG A 223 32.35 -11.14 20.04
N GLN A 224 32.84 -9.94 19.73
CA GLN A 224 33.78 -9.72 18.63
C GLN A 224 35.14 -10.34 18.96
N ARG A 225 35.52 -10.46 20.24
CA ARG A 225 36.69 -11.24 20.69
C ARG A 225 36.47 -12.75 20.57
N GLU A 226 35.25 -13.25 20.75
CA GLU A 226 34.91 -14.66 20.50
C GLU A 226 34.89 -14.98 19.00
N LEU A 227 34.29 -14.12 18.18
CA LEU A 227 34.22 -14.22 16.71
C LEU A 227 35.59 -14.18 16.01
N HIS A 228 36.64 -13.68 16.67
CA HIS A 228 38.01 -13.70 16.12
C HIS A 228 38.60 -15.11 15.96
N LEU A 229 37.92 -16.16 16.44
CA LEU A 229 38.25 -17.57 16.19
C LEU A 229 37.52 -18.17 14.96
N GLU A 230 36.58 -17.44 14.34
CA GLU A 230 35.87 -17.88 13.14
C GLU A 230 36.23 -17.01 11.91
N LEU A 231 36.33 -17.66 10.74
CA LEU A 231 36.69 -16.98 9.49
C LEU A 231 35.57 -16.02 9.05
N ALA A 232 35.94 -14.80 8.66
CA ALA A 232 35.04 -13.68 8.31
C ALA A 232 34.20 -13.90 7.03
N ARG A 233 33.34 -14.93 7.01
CA ARG A 233 32.39 -15.29 5.96
C ARG A 233 31.04 -15.81 6.48
N SER A 234 30.68 -15.42 7.70
CA SER A 234 29.33 -15.55 8.22
C SER A 234 28.83 -14.21 8.75
N ASP A 235 28.40 -13.34 7.82
CA ASP A 235 27.38 -12.36 8.15
C ASP A 235 26.07 -13.15 8.41
N THR A 236 25.91 -13.70 9.62
CA THR A 236 24.61 -14.14 10.08
C THR A 236 23.81 -12.91 10.46
N ASP A 237 22.59 -12.83 9.95
CA ASP A 237 21.67 -11.68 10.04
C ASP A 237 21.06 -11.50 11.46
N ASP A 238 21.87 -11.68 12.51
CA ASP A 238 21.49 -11.62 13.93
C ASP A 238 21.21 -10.18 14.43
N GLY A 239 21.14 -9.21 13.51
CA GLY A 239 20.74 -7.83 13.79
C GLY A 239 19.24 -7.60 13.88
N PHE A 240 18.41 -8.48 13.29
CA PHE A 240 16.97 -8.24 13.15
C PHE A 240 16.17 -8.53 14.43
N LEU A 241 15.67 -7.45 15.03
CA LEU A 241 14.63 -7.50 16.06
C LEU A 241 13.23 -7.61 15.43
N GLN A 242 12.27 -8.03 16.26
CA GLN A 242 10.86 -8.11 15.88
C GLN A 242 10.22 -6.72 15.94
N ASP A 243 10.54 -5.90 14.94
CA ASP A 243 10.17 -4.48 14.89
C ASP A 243 8.67 -4.25 14.70
N GLU A 244 8.03 -3.57 15.66
CA GLU A 244 6.68 -3.01 15.52
C GLU A 244 6.58 -1.90 14.44
N SER A 245 7.68 -1.58 13.74
CA SER A 245 7.75 -0.56 12.69
C SER A 245 8.48 -0.97 11.41
N ILE A 246 8.52 -2.27 11.04
CA ILE A 246 8.82 -2.64 9.65
C ILE A 246 7.68 -2.12 8.77
N THR A 247 7.90 -0.99 8.10
CA THR A 247 7.10 -0.58 6.95
C THR A 247 7.43 -1.52 5.80
N SER A 248 6.56 -2.51 5.60
CA SER A 248 6.61 -3.35 4.40
C SER A 248 6.58 -2.47 3.15
N ARG A 249 7.29 -2.90 2.09
CA ARG A 249 7.26 -2.22 0.79
C ARG A 249 5.80 -2.12 0.36
N SER A 250 5.30 -0.90 0.17
CA SER A 250 3.89 -0.61 -0.05
C SER A 250 3.58 -0.08 -1.46
N HIS A 251 4.61 0.14 -2.28
CA HIS A 251 4.44 0.56 -3.67
C HIS A 251 4.24 -0.66 -4.59
N PHE A 252 3.01 -1.16 -4.57
CA PHE A 252 2.48 -2.08 -5.58
C PHE A 252 1.70 -1.30 -6.63
N PRO A 253 1.57 -1.80 -7.87
CA PRO A 253 0.62 -1.24 -8.82
C PRO A 253 -0.78 -1.22 -8.21
N GLU A 254 -1.56 -0.19 -8.54
CA GLU A 254 -2.91 -0.01 -8.01
C GLU A 254 -3.80 -1.22 -8.37
N SER A 255 -4.60 -1.67 -7.41
CA SER A 255 -5.60 -2.72 -7.64
C SER A 255 -6.57 -2.29 -8.74
N TRP A 256 -6.84 -3.17 -9.70
CA TRP A 256 -7.68 -2.89 -10.85
C TRP A 256 -8.94 -3.77 -10.82
N LEU A 257 -9.75 -3.70 -11.88
CA LEU A 257 -11.03 -4.42 -11.99
C LEU A 257 -12.07 -4.04 -10.91
N TRP A 258 -11.99 -2.84 -10.33
CA TRP A 258 -12.95 -2.36 -9.32
C TRP A 258 -14.32 -2.02 -9.94
N HIS A 259 -15.14 -3.06 -10.12
CA HIS A 259 -16.46 -2.96 -10.76
C HIS A 259 -17.52 -3.75 -10.00
N VAL A 260 -18.74 -3.21 -9.97
CA VAL A 260 -19.93 -3.87 -9.43
C VAL A 260 -20.85 -4.26 -10.57
N TRP A 261 -21.34 -5.50 -10.56
CA TRP A 261 -22.20 -6.06 -11.60
C TRP A 261 -23.42 -6.73 -10.97
N GLN A 262 -24.60 -6.55 -11.57
CA GLN A 262 -25.79 -7.32 -11.21
C GLN A 262 -25.90 -8.59 -12.06
N LEU A 263 -26.25 -9.71 -11.42
CA LEU A 263 -26.49 -11.00 -12.08
C LEU A 263 -27.94 -11.11 -12.59
N THR A 264 -28.19 -10.50 -13.75
CA THR A 264 -29.51 -10.45 -14.40
C THR A 264 -29.75 -11.52 -15.46
N GLN A 265 -28.81 -12.46 -15.66
CA GLN A 265 -29.01 -13.56 -16.62
C GLN A 265 -30.02 -14.58 -16.08
N LYS A 266 -30.70 -15.29 -16.98
CA LYS A 266 -31.68 -16.32 -16.59
C LYS A 266 -31.05 -17.33 -15.63
N PRO A 267 -31.67 -17.62 -14.48
CA PRO A 267 -31.16 -18.63 -13.57
C PRO A 267 -31.21 -20.02 -14.20
N ASP A 268 -30.24 -20.85 -13.84
CA ASP A 268 -30.32 -22.31 -14.04
C ASP A 268 -31.33 -22.93 -13.07
N LYS A 269 -31.56 -24.24 -13.17
CA LYS A 269 -32.51 -25.00 -12.34
C LYS A 269 -32.27 -24.86 -10.83
N ASP A 270 -31.01 -24.62 -10.44
CA ASP A 270 -30.58 -24.46 -9.05
C ASP A 270 -30.62 -22.98 -8.56
N GLY A 271 -31.18 -22.07 -9.36
CA GLY A 271 -31.28 -20.63 -9.02
C GLY A 271 -30.00 -19.81 -9.28
N ILE A 272 -28.95 -20.45 -9.77
CA ILE A 272 -27.65 -19.82 -10.06
C ILE A 272 -27.73 -19.08 -11.39
N SER A 273 -27.38 -17.79 -11.38
CA SER A 273 -27.17 -16.97 -12.56
C SER A 273 -25.66 -16.85 -12.84
N SER A 274 -25.27 -16.86 -14.11
CA SER A 274 -23.86 -16.76 -14.49
C SER A 274 -23.63 -15.61 -15.46
N LYS A 275 -22.43 -15.04 -15.45
CA LYS A 275 -22.04 -13.94 -16.34
C LYS A 275 -20.58 -14.06 -16.74
N THR A 276 -20.32 -14.05 -18.04
CA THR A 276 -18.97 -13.94 -18.60
C THR A 276 -18.59 -12.48 -18.79
N ILE A 277 -17.35 -12.13 -18.42
CA ILE A 277 -16.78 -10.79 -18.51
C ILE A 277 -15.39 -10.92 -19.14
N THR A 278 -15.18 -10.26 -20.27
CA THR A 278 -13.85 -10.13 -20.89
C THR A 278 -13.05 -9.07 -20.17
N ILE A 279 -11.86 -9.42 -19.69
CA ILE A 279 -10.92 -8.52 -19.02
C ILE A 279 -9.60 -8.46 -19.79
N THR A 280 -8.95 -7.31 -19.82
CA THR A 280 -7.59 -7.17 -20.38
C THR A 280 -6.60 -7.08 -19.25
N LEU A 281 -5.61 -7.97 -19.24
CA LEU A 281 -4.61 -8.07 -18.17
C LEU A 281 -3.59 -6.93 -18.26
N ALA A 282 -3.07 -6.50 -17.12
CA ALA A 282 -1.97 -5.54 -17.07
C ALA A 282 -0.70 -6.11 -17.74
N ASP A 283 0.20 -5.24 -18.21
CA ASP A 283 1.50 -5.64 -18.77
C ASP A 283 2.54 -6.07 -17.68
N SER A 284 2.07 -6.28 -16.45
CA SER A 284 2.90 -6.65 -15.29
C SER A 284 2.99 -8.17 -15.14
N ILE A 285 4.21 -8.68 -14.96
CA ILE A 285 4.51 -10.11 -14.77
C ILE A 285 4.32 -10.46 -13.29
N THR A 286 3.06 -10.56 -12.86
CA THR A 286 2.67 -10.83 -11.47
C THR A 286 1.50 -11.81 -11.40
N THR A 287 1.21 -12.32 -10.20
CA THR A 287 0.01 -13.14 -9.97
C THR A 287 -1.08 -12.25 -9.39
N TRP A 288 -2.18 -12.12 -10.12
CA TRP A 288 -3.35 -11.38 -9.68
C TRP A 288 -4.29 -12.33 -8.94
N GLU A 289 -4.74 -11.91 -7.77
CA GLU A 289 -5.75 -12.59 -6.98
C GLU A 289 -7.07 -11.80 -7.17
N VAL A 290 -8.01 -12.40 -7.92
CA VAL A 290 -9.33 -11.83 -8.13
C VAL A 290 -10.23 -12.25 -6.98
N LEU A 291 -10.72 -11.27 -6.23
CA LEU A 291 -11.72 -11.46 -5.19
C LEU A 291 -13.08 -11.02 -5.70
N ALA A 292 -14.11 -11.79 -5.37
CA ALA A 292 -15.50 -11.42 -5.55
C ALA A 292 -16.23 -11.40 -4.21
N VAL A 293 -17.08 -10.40 -4.00
CA VAL A 293 -18.01 -10.33 -2.88
C VAL A 293 -19.38 -10.03 -3.46
N SER A 294 -20.36 -10.89 -3.17
CA SER A 294 -21.74 -10.69 -3.58
C SER A 294 -22.63 -10.35 -2.40
N ILE A 295 -23.63 -9.52 -2.67
CA ILE A 295 -24.75 -9.26 -1.75
C ILE A 295 -26.06 -9.60 -2.46
N SER A 296 -26.90 -10.35 -1.76
CA SER A 296 -28.25 -10.77 -2.18
C SER A 296 -29.25 -10.45 -1.07
N GLU A 297 -30.44 -10.01 -1.45
CA GLU A 297 -31.49 -9.59 -0.50
C GLU A 297 -31.95 -10.72 0.42
N THR A 298 -31.94 -11.97 -0.07
CA THR A 298 -32.43 -13.15 0.66
C THR A 298 -31.33 -14.05 1.21
N LYS A 299 -30.12 -14.01 0.63
CA LYS A 299 -28.99 -14.89 1.02
C LYS A 299 -27.80 -14.14 1.63
N GLY A 300 -27.96 -12.85 1.93
CA GLY A 300 -26.96 -12.04 2.61
C GLY A 300 -25.69 -11.81 1.79
N ILE A 301 -24.54 -11.82 2.48
CA ILE A 301 -23.21 -11.56 1.90
C ILE A 301 -22.47 -12.88 1.71
N CYS A 302 -21.87 -13.06 0.52
CA CYS A 302 -20.96 -14.15 0.24
C CYS A 302 -19.62 -13.62 -0.28
N VAL A 303 -18.53 -14.08 0.32
CA VAL A 303 -17.15 -13.85 -0.15
C VAL A 303 -16.70 -15.10 -0.90
N ALA A 304 -16.39 -14.95 -2.20
CA ALA A 304 -15.88 -16.06 -3.00
C ALA A 304 -14.46 -16.47 -2.59
N ASP A 305 -14.13 -17.72 -2.89
CA ASP A 305 -12.74 -18.16 -2.90
C ASP A 305 -11.91 -17.34 -3.92
N PRO A 306 -10.65 -17.02 -3.60
CA PRO A 306 -9.78 -16.23 -4.47
C PRO A 306 -9.46 -16.95 -5.78
N TYR A 307 -9.73 -16.30 -6.91
CA TYR A 307 -9.36 -16.82 -8.22
C TYR A 307 -7.99 -16.27 -8.65
N GLU A 308 -6.99 -17.16 -8.76
CA GLU A 308 -5.62 -16.77 -9.12
C GLU A 308 -5.39 -16.75 -10.64
N ILE A 309 -4.98 -15.59 -11.15
CA ILE A 309 -4.55 -15.39 -12.54
C ILE A 309 -3.03 -15.18 -12.55
N THR A 310 -2.29 -16.18 -13.02
CA THR A 310 -0.82 -16.09 -13.14
C THR A 310 -0.46 -15.44 -14.48
N VAL A 311 0.06 -14.21 -14.46
CA VAL A 311 0.55 -13.53 -15.67
C VAL A 311 2.06 -13.70 -15.75
N MET A 312 2.53 -14.53 -16.69
CA MET A 312 3.93 -14.89 -16.82
C MET A 312 4.35 -14.94 -18.29
N LYS A 313 5.53 -14.39 -18.60
CA LYS A 313 6.27 -14.74 -19.81
C LYS A 313 7.38 -15.73 -19.43
N GLU A 314 7.50 -16.83 -20.16
CA GLU A 314 8.59 -17.80 -19.94
C GLU A 314 9.98 -17.21 -20.27
N PHE A 315 10.00 -16.27 -21.23
CA PHE A 315 11.16 -15.47 -21.60
C PHE A 315 10.75 -14.00 -21.71
N PHE A 316 11.49 -13.12 -21.04
CA PHE A 316 11.31 -11.66 -21.15
C PHE A 316 12.59 -10.90 -20.82
N ILE A 317 12.61 -9.62 -21.18
CA ILE A 317 13.69 -8.67 -20.89
C ILE A 317 13.20 -7.69 -19.82
N ASP A 318 14.05 -7.29 -18.89
CA ASP A 318 13.84 -6.10 -18.07
C ASP A 318 15.00 -5.12 -18.25
N LEU A 319 14.66 -3.87 -18.61
CA LEU A 319 15.62 -2.80 -18.83
C LEU A 319 15.78 -1.94 -17.57
N ARG A 320 16.93 -2.02 -16.92
CA ARG A 320 17.26 -1.26 -15.70
C ARG A 320 17.88 0.08 -16.06
N LEU A 321 17.04 1.11 -16.15
CA LEU A 321 17.47 2.51 -16.30
C LEU A 321 17.66 3.18 -14.93
N PRO A 322 18.64 4.09 -14.78
CA PRO A 322 18.66 5.05 -13.67
C PRO A 322 17.51 6.07 -13.79
N TYR A 323 17.21 6.77 -12.70
CA TYR A 323 16.15 7.80 -12.67
C TYR A 323 16.42 8.98 -13.63
N SER A 324 17.69 9.39 -13.73
CA SER A 324 18.17 10.41 -14.67
C SER A 324 19.67 10.25 -14.91
N VAL A 325 20.17 10.79 -16.01
CA VAL A 325 21.60 10.79 -16.40
C VAL A 325 21.99 12.19 -16.84
N VAL A 326 23.22 12.62 -16.56
CA VAL A 326 23.73 13.91 -17.04
C VAL A 326 24.16 13.79 -18.50
N ARG A 327 23.96 14.84 -19.30
CA ARG A 327 24.46 14.89 -20.68
C ARG A 327 25.97 14.63 -20.73
N ASN A 328 26.42 13.90 -21.75
CA ASN A 328 27.80 13.45 -21.95
C ASN A 328 28.37 12.49 -20.87
N GLU A 329 27.57 12.07 -19.89
CA GLU A 329 27.97 11.07 -18.89
C GLU A 329 27.90 9.64 -19.47
N GLN A 330 28.99 8.87 -19.37
CA GLN A 330 28.98 7.47 -19.79
C GLN A 330 28.35 6.59 -18.70
N VAL A 331 27.23 5.94 -19.01
CA VAL A 331 26.50 5.07 -18.07
C VAL A 331 26.37 3.64 -18.58
N GLU A 332 26.44 2.68 -17.65
CA GLU A 332 26.10 1.28 -17.89
C GLU A 332 24.64 1.02 -17.50
N ILE A 333 23.80 0.79 -18.49
CA ILE A 333 22.43 0.28 -18.32
C ILE A 333 22.46 -1.24 -18.40
N ARG A 334 21.60 -1.92 -17.63
CA ARG A 334 21.53 -3.38 -17.65
C ARG A 334 20.23 -3.87 -18.28
N ALA A 335 20.33 -4.60 -19.38
CA ALA A 335 19.24 -5.44 -19.87
C ALA A 335 19.36 -6.81 -19.19
N VAL A 336 18.39 -7.17 -18.36
CA VAL A 336 18.34 -8.48 -17.69
C VAL A 336 17.39 -9.37 -18.45
N LEU A 337 17.91 -10.41 -19.09
CA LEU A 337 17.11 -11.40 -19.79
C LEU A 337 16.82 -12.56 -18.84
N TYR A 338 15.53 -12.89 -18.68
CA TYR A 338 15.07 -13.98 -17.82
C TYR A 338 14.68 -15.19 -18.65
N ASN A 339 15.13 -16.37 -18.22
CA ASN A 339 14.72 -17.65 -18.77
C ASN A 339 14.07 -18.50 -17.67
N TYR A 340 12.75 -18.60 -17.69
CA TYR A 340 11.95 -19.48 -16.83
C TYR A 340 11.60 -20.81 -17.53
N VAL A 341 12.15 -21.08 -18.72
CA VAL A 341 12.10 -22.40 -19.36
C VAL A 341 13.10 -23.33 -18.68
N ARG A 342 12.78 -24.63 -18.65
CA ARG A 342 13.66 -25.69 -18.11
C ARG A 342 14.86 -25.99 -19.00
N ASP A 343 14.81 -25.57 -20.26
CA ASP A 343 15.88 -25.71 -21.23
C ASP A 343 16.73 -24.43 -21.31
N LYS A 344 17.98 -24.58 -21.78
CA LYS A 344 18.84 -23.43 -22.09
C LYS A 344 18.35 -22.72 -23.36
N LEU A 345 18.21 -21.40 -23.30
CA LEU A 345 17.81 -20.59 -24.45
C LEU A 345 19.01 -19.91 -25.09
N LYS A 346 19.15 -20.06 -26.41
CA LYS A 346 20.08 -19.26 -27.22
C LYS A 346 19.33 -18.06 -27.78
N VAL A 347 19.74 -16.86 -27.40
CA VAL A 347 18.99 -15.62 -27.62
C VAL A 347 19.86 -14.61 -28.35
N ARG A 348 19.33 -13.99 -29.41
CA ARG A 348 19.91 -12.78 -30.01
C ARG A 348 19.23 -11.56 -29.40
N MET A 349 19.98 -10.76 -28.65
CA MET A 349 19.56 -9.45 -28.15
C MET A 349 20.07 -8.36 -29.11
N GLU A 350 19.25 -7.34 -29.37
CA GLU A 350 19.54 -6.18 -30.21
C GLU A 350 19.21 -4.89 -29.47
N LEU A 351 20.15 -3.95 -29.39
CA LEU A 351 19.90 -2.58 -28.96
C LEU A 351 19.50 -1.74 -30.18
N ILE A 352 18.36 -1.06 -30.14
CA ILE A 352 17.94 -0.19 -31.24
C ILE A 352 18.73 1.13 -31.18
N HIS A 353 19.24 1.57 -32.33
CA HIS A 353 19.92 2.86 -32.47
C HIS A 353 18.92 4.02 -32.29
N ASN A 354 19.31 5.02 -31.50
CA ASN A 354 18.61 6.28 -31.32
C ASN A 354 19.66 7.41 -31.46
N PRO A 355 19.46 8.44 -32.30
CA PRO A 355 20.43 9.52 -32.48
C PRO A 355 20.71 10.34 -31.20
N ALA A 356 19.76 10.40 -30.25
CA ALA A 356 19.88 11.20 -29.04
C ALA A 356 20.96 10.70 -28.05
N PHE A 357 21.47 9.47 -28.21
CA PHE A 357 22.55 8.92 -27.40
C PHE A 357 23.52 8.08 -28.24
N CYS A 358 24.82 8.25 -27.98
CA CYS A 358 25.83 7.36 -28.52
C CYS A 358 25.74 6.00 -27.81
N SER A 359 25.84 4.91 -28.57
CA SER A 359 25.86 3.53 -28.07
C SER A 359 26.63 2.66 -29.06
N ALA A 360 26.82 1.38 -28.73
CA ALA A 360 27.38 0.42 -29.68
C ALA A 360 26.51 0.22 -30.95
N SER A 361 25.25 0.67 -30.95
CA SER A 361 24.36 0.65 -32.12
C SER A 361 24.51 1.91 -32.97
N SER A 362 24.82 1.72 -34.25
CA SER A 362 24.89 2.78 -35.26
C SER A 362 23.65 2.80 -36.15
N SER A 363 23.45 3.89 -36.90
CA SER A 363 22.34 4.01 -37.85
C SER A 363 22.38 3.00 -39.01
N LYS A 364 23.56 2.48 -39.36
CA LYS A 364 23.75 1.49 -40.44
C LYS A 364 23.83 0.04 -39.93
N ALA A 365 24.28 -0.16 -38.69
CA ALA A 365 24.47 -1.48 -38.09
C ALA A 365 24.05 -1.45 -36.61
N LYS A 366 23.04 -2.26 -36.28
CA LYS A 366 22.58 -2.48 -34.90
C LYS A 366 23.62 -3.29 -34.12
N TYR A 367 23.84 -2.95 -32.86
CA TYR A 367 24.51 -3.84 -31.92
C TYR A 367 23.62 -5.05 -31.65
N SER A 368 24.10 -6.23 -32.04
CA SER A 368 23.44 -7.50 -31.73
C SER A 368 24.42 -8.44 -31.03
N GLN A 369 23.96 -9.08 -29.97
CA GLN A 369 24.75 -10.05 -29.21
C GLN A 369 23.97 -11.36 -29.09
N ILE A 370 24.63 -12.47 -29.44
CA ILE A 370 24.08 -13.81 -29.23
C ILE A 370 24.59 -14.33 -27.88
N LEU A 371 23.66 -14.76 -27.03
CA LEU A 371 23.87 -15.16 -25.66
C LEU A 371 23.22 -16.51 -25.42
N GLU A 372 23.79 -17.32 -24.54
CA GLU A 372 23.15 -18.54 -24.03
C GLU A 372 22.76 -18.30 -22.56
N ILE A 373 21.47 -18.43 -22.27
CA ILE A 373 20.88 -18.25 -20.94
C ILE A 373 20.58 -19.64 -20.37
N PRO A 374 21.19 -20.04 -19.23
CA PRO A 374 20.87 -21.30 -18.58
C PRO A 374 19.39 -21.41 -18.20
N SER A 375 18.93 -22.64 -17.99
CA SER A 375 17.59 -22.96 -17.49
C SER A 375 17.29 -22.27 -16.15
N MET A 376 16.07 -21.79 -15.94
CA MET A 376 15.62 -21.19 -14.67
C MET A 376 16.57 -20.11 -14.10
N SER A 377 17.13 -19.27 -14.98
CA SER A 377 18.17 -18.30 -14.63
C SER A 377 17.99 -16.97 -15.36
N SER A 378 18.75 -15.96 -14.94
CA SER A 378 18.81 -14.67 -15.62
C SER A 378 20.23 -14.32 -16.05
N ARG A 379 20.35 -13.56 -17.14
CA ARG A 379 21.61 -13.02 -17.63
C ARG A 379 21.49 -11.51 -17.76
N ALA A 380 22.25 -10.78 -16.96
CA ALA A 380 22.43 -9.35 -17.12
C ALA A 380 23.43 -9.07 -18.25
N VAL A 381 23.09 -8.15 -19.14
CA VAL A 381 23.94 -7.66 -20.22
C VAL A 381 24.20 -6.17 -20.01
N PRO A 382 25.46 -5.74 -19.87
CA PRO A 382 25.81 -4.33 -19.77
C PRO A 382 25.68 -3.67 -21.14
N LEU A 383 24.98 -2.55 -21.19
CA LEU A 383 24.80 -1.69 -22.36
C LEU A 383 25.34 -0.31 -21.99
N VAL A 384 26.51 0.02 -22.54
CA VAL A 384 27.14 1.33 -22.36
C VAL A 384 26.51 2.33 -23.32
N ILE A 385 26.02 3.46 -22.79
CA ILE A 385 25.52 4.59 -23.58
C ILE A 385 26.08 5.92 -23.07
N VAL A 386 26.08 6.93 -23.94
CA VAL A 386 26.45 8.31 -23.64
C VAL A 386 25.36 9.23 -24.22
N PRO A 387 24.53 9.90 -23.41
CA PRO A 387 23.46 10.75 -23.91
C PRO A 387 24.00 12.10 -24.42
N LEU A 388 23.50 12.55 -25.57
CA LEU A 388 23.97 13.76 -26.26
C LEU A 388 22.92 14.88 -26.19
N GLU A 389 21.66 14.55 -26.41
CA GLU A 389 20.55 15.51 -26.40
C GLU A 389 19.84 15.54 -25.03
N LEU A 390 19.35 16.70 -24.63
CA LEU A 390 18.58 16.87 -23.39
C LEU A 390 17.12 16.37 -23.56
N GLY A 391 16.47 15.94 -22.48
CA GLY A 391 15.05 15.59 -22.49
C GLY A 391 14.73 14.12 -22.17
N LEU A 392 13.67 13.59 -22.78
CA LEU A 392 13.15 12.24 -22.52
C LEU A 392 13.29 11.36 -23.76
N HIS A 393 14.35 10.54 -23.78
CA HIS A 393 14.74 9.74 -24.94
C HIS A 393 14.38 8.27 -24.77
N ASP A 394 13.91 7.65 -25.84
CA ASP A 394 13.48 6.25 -25.80
C ASP A 394 14.68 5.30 -25.93
N VAL A 395 14.90 4.43 -24.94
CA VAL A 395 15.85 3.30 -25.00
C VAL A 395 15.05 2.03 -25.27
N GLU A 396 15.34 1.35 -26.38
CA GLU A 396 14.60 0.18 -26.84
C GLU A 396 15.54 -1.02 -27.07
N VAL A 397 15.27 -2.12 -26.37
CA VAL A 397 16.02 -3.38 -26.48
C VAL A 397 15.06 -4.48 -26.90
N LYS A 398 15.45 -5.27 -27.90
CA LYS A 398 14.70 -6.43 -28.40
C LYS A 398 15.51 -7.69 -28.21
N ALA A 399 14.84 -8.82 -28.04
CA ALA A 399 15.48 -10.12 -28.03
C ALA A 399 14.62 -11.17 -28.71
N SER A 400 15.28 -12.11 -29.38
CA SER A 400 14.64 -13.22 -30.12
C SER A 400 15.34 -14.52 -29.77
N VAL A 401 14.56 -15.57 -29.53
CA VAL A 401 15.06 -16.91 -29.23
C VAL A 401 15.36 -17.64 -30.55
N TRP A 402 16.49 -18.34 -30.59
CA TRP A 402 16.88 -19.12 -31.78
C TRP A 402 16.05 -20.38 -31.92
N GLY A 403 15.51 -20.63 -33.11
CA GLY A 403 14.76 -21.86 -33.44
C GLY A 403 13.33 -21.93 -32.87
N VAL A 404 12.87 -20.91 -32.14
CA VAL A 404 11.52 -20.83 -31.57
C VAL A 404 10.92 -19.45 -31.86
N TYR A 405 9.63 -19.37 -32.16
CA TYR A 405 8.93 -18.11 -32.43
C TYR A 405 8.60 -17.33 -31.14
N VAL A 406 9.63 -17.06 -30.33
CA VAL A 406 9.56 -16.30 -29.07
C VAL A 406 10.47 -15.09 -29.18
N PHE A 407 9.89 -13.91 -29.00
CA PHE A 407 10.58 -12.63 -28.98
C PHE A 407 9.92 -11.73 -27.93
N ASP A 408 10.72 -10.82 -27.39
CA ASP A 408 10.27 -9.81 -26.44
C ASP A 408 11.00 -8.49 -26.71
N GLY A 409 10.43 -7.37 -26.29
CA GLY A 409 10.99 -6.05 -26.55
C GLY A 409 10.51 -5.05 -25.53
N VAL A 410 11.46 -4.32 -24.93
CA VAL A 410 11.18 -3.32 -23.88
C VAL A 410 11.68 -1.96 -24.33
N LYS A 411 10.79 -0.98 -24.19
CA LYS A 411 11.04 0.43 -24.50
C LYS A 411 10.78 1.25 -23.25
N LYS A 412 11.80 1.93 -22.71
CA LYS A 412 11.68 2.81 -21.53
C LYS A 412 12.30 4.19 -21.83
N LYS A 413 11.75 5.24 -21.21
CA LYS A 413 12.24 6.61 -21.36
C LYS A 413 13.40 6.89 -20.40
N LEU A 414 14.53 7.31 -20.95
CA LEU A 414 15.69 7.83 -20.22
C LEU A 414 15.57 9.34 -20.08
N LYS A 415 15.70 9.85 -18.86
CA LYS A 415 15.68 11.28 -18.56
C LYS A 415 17.10 11.85 -18.56
N VAL A 416 17.43 12.61 -19.59
CA VAL A 416 18.72 13.29 -19.72
C VAL A 416 18.58 14.73 -19.21
N VAL A 417 19.40 15.08 -18.22
CA VAL A 417 19.46 16.42 -17.62
C VAL A 417 20.76 17.12 -18.01
N PRO A 418 20.77 18.46 -18.10
CA PRO A 418 22.02 19.20 -18.28
C PRO A 418 22.90 19.09 -17.02
N GLU A 419 24.21 19.26 -17.21
CA GLU A 419 25.15 19.44 -16.10
C GLU A 419 24.86 20.73 -15.29
N GLY A 420 25.38 20.80 -14.06
CA GLY A 420 25.17 21.96 -13.16
C GLY A 420 23.84 21.91 -12.37
N THR A 421 23.37 23.07 -11.94
CA THR A 421 22.13 23.22 -11.15
C THR A 421 21.16 24.19 -11.81
N ARG A 422 19.85 23.90 -11.73
CA ARG A 422 18.81 24.81 -12.26
C ARG A 422 18.66 26.01 -11.34
N VAL A 423 19.18 27.16 -11.74
CA VAL A 423 19.03 28.43 -11.02
C VAL A 423 17.92 29.27 -11.65
N THR A 424 16.92 29.62 -10.86
CA THR A 424 15.88 30.59 -11.26
C THR A 424 16.27 31.98 -10.73
N LYS A 425 16.66 32.90 -11.62
CA LYS A 425 16.91 34.31 -11.27
C LYS A 425 15.71 35.16 -11.68
N SER A 426 15.09 35.87 -10.73
CA SER A 426 14.08 36.89 -11.04
C SER A 426 14.76 38.11 -11.67
N VAL A 427 14.45 38.40 -12.94
CA VAL A 427 15.10 39.48 -13.70
C VAL A 427 14.72 40.85 -13.15
N ILE A 428 13.44 41.23 -13.27
CA ILE A 428 12.86 42.47 -12.73
C ILE A 428 11.37 42.18 -12.44
N SER A 429 10.82 42.75 -11.35
CA SER A 429 9.37 42.91 -11.15
C SER A 429 9.04 44.41 -11.22
N VAL A 430 8.14 44.82 -12.13
CA VAL A 430 7.71 46.22 -12.28
C VAL A 430 6.20 46.30 -12.17
N VAL A 431 5.73 47.24 -11.35
CA VAL A 431 4.32 47.65 -11.31
C VAL A 431 4.07 48.64 -12.44
N LEU A 432 3.07 48.37 -13.28
CA LEU A 432 2.62 49.26 -14.34
C LEU A 432 1.44 50.07 -13.83
N ASP A 433 1.64 51.37 -13.65
CA ASP A 433 0.61 52.37 -13.33
C ASP A 433 0.81 53.60 -14.24
N PRO A 434 0.21 53.58 -15.46
CA PRO A 434 0.29 54.69 -16.39
C PRO A 434 -0.35 55.98 -15.86
N ALA A 435 -1.30 55.90 -14.92
CA ALA A 435 -1.95 57.07 -14.36
C ALA A 435 -1.02 57.83 -13.41
N ALA A 436 -0.30 57.12 -12.54
CA ALA A 436 0.75 57.70 -11.70
C ALA A 436 1.97 58.18 -12.53
N ALA A 437 2.25 57.53 -13.66
CA ALA A 437 3.39 57.85 -14.53
C ALA A 437 3.13 58.99 -15.55
N GLY A 438 1.96 59.62 -15.55
CA GLY A 438 1.65 60.76 -16.43
C GLY A 438 1.14 60.40 -17.83
N GLY A 439 0.59 59.20 -18.01
CA GLY A 439 -0.14 58.76 -19.21
C GLY A 439 0.51 57.59 -19.96
N GLU A 440 1.84 57.58 -20.09
CA GLU A 440 2.58 56.53 -20.80
C GLU A 440 3.77 56.03 -19.96
N GLN A 441 3.79 54.73 -19.64
CA GLN A 441 4.88 54.08 -18.89
C GLN A 441 5.56 53.01 -19.75
N VAL A 442 6.76 53.30 -20.26
CA VAL A 442 7.57 52.34 -21.03
C VAL A 442 8.71 51.79 -20.17
N THR A 443 8.66 50.49 -19.85
CA THR A 443 9.71 49.79 -19.10
C THR A 443 10.55 48.93 -20.03
N LYS A 444 11.84 49.26 -20.18
CA LYS A 444 12.78 48.46 -20.98
C LYS A 444 13.45 47.38 -20.10
N VAL A 445 12.90 46.17 -20.12
CA VAL A 445 13.53 45.00 -19.48
C VAL A 445 14.77 44.61 -20.30
N LYS A 446 15.95 44.71 -19.69
CA LYS A 446 17.19 44.21 -20.29
C LYS A 446 17.30 42.70 -20.08
N SER A 447 17.87 41.99 -21.04
CA SER A 447 18.34 40.62 -20.84
C SER A 447 19.36 40.59 -19.70
N LEU A 448 19.22 39.64 -18.79
CA LEU A 448 20.20 39.43 -17.73
C LEU A 448 21.47 38.85 -18.34
N ASP A 449 22.64 39.37 -17.95
CA ASP A 449 23.93 38.83 -18.40
C ASP A 449 24.27 37.59 -17.55
N ILE A 450 24.23 36.41 -18.15
CA ILE A 450 24.36 35.11 -17.45
C ILE A 450 25.70 34.48 -17.87
N ASN A 451 26.77 34.94 -17.23
CA ASN A 451 28.13 34.43 -17.47
C ASN A 451 28.31 32.95 -17.09
N ASP A 452 27.55 32.47 -16.09
CA ASP A 452 27.63 31.09 -15.57
C ASP A 452 26.66 30.11 -16.27
N ILE A 453 26.27 30.39 -17.53
CA ILE A 453 25.36 29.50 -18.26
C ILE A 453 26.09 28.25 -18.77
N VAL A 454 25.46 27.09 -18.60
CA VAL A 454 25.97 25.82 -19.11
C VAL A 454 25.92 25.84 -20.64
N PRO A 455 27.04 25.53 -21.35
CA PRO A 455 27.07 25.53 -22.80
C PRO A 455 25.98 24.64 -23.41
N ASN A 456 25.41 25.06 -24.55
CA ASN A 456 24.30 24.34 -25.21
C ASN A 456 23.10 24.07 -24.27
N THR A 457 22.74 25.05 -23.44
CA THR A 457 21.45 25.08 -22.73
C THR A 457 20.73 26.40 -23.04
N GLU A 458 19.41 26.33 -23.22
CA GLU A 458 18.61 27.51 -23.56
C GLU A 458 18.04 28.16 -22.29
N PRO A 459 18.28 29.47 -22.05
CA PRO A 459 17.73 30.17 -20.89
C PRO A 459 16.25 30.50 -21.11
N GLU A 460 15.35 29.76 -20.44
CA GLU A 460 13.91 29.99 -20.48
C GLU A 460 13.52 31.28 -19.70
N THR A 461 13.30 32.39 -20.41
CA THR A 461 12.84 33.66 -19.82
C THR A 461 11.32 33.75 -19.88
N LYS A 462 10.64 33.71 -18.71
CA LYS A 462 9.18 33.86 -18.61
C LYS A 462 8.81 35.28 -18.22
N VAL A 463 8.02 35.93 -19.06
CA VAL A 463 7.42 37.25 -18.77
C VAL A 463 5.94 37.03 -18.46
N SER A 464 5.50 37.44 -17.27
CA SER A 464 4.09 37.50 -16.89
C SER A 464 3.70 38.96 -16.77
N VAL A 465 2.65 39.38 -17.50
CA VAL A 465 2.08 40.73 -17.41
C VAL A 465 0.68 40.57 -16.87
N ASN A 466 0.43 41.15 -15.69
CA ASN A 466 -0.81 40.97 -14.93
C ASN A 466 -1.43 42.35 -14.66
N GLY A 467 -2.76 42.45 -14.69
CA GLY A 467 -3.48 43.74 -14.67
C GLY A 467 -3.56 44.45 -13.31
N ASN A 468 -3.06 43.84 -12.23
CA ASN A 468 -3.12 44.36 -10.87
C ASN A 468 -1.94 43.78 -10.05
N PRO A 469 -1.25 44.55 -9.18
CA PRO A 469 -0.10 44.05 -8.41
C PRO A 469 -0.47 42.91 -7.45
N VAL A 470 -1.69 42.91 -6.90
CA VAL A 470 -2.22 41.78 -6.11
C VAL A 470 -2.57 40.59 -7.01
N ALA A 471 -2.73 40.81 -8.33
CA ALA A 471 -3.06 39.77 -9.30
C ALA A 471 -1.90 38.82 -9.69
N HIS A 472 -0.70 38.87 -9.08
CA HIS A 472 0.14 37.66 -9.16
C HIS A 472 -0.39 36.54 -8.23
N LEU A 473 -0.92 36.92 -7.07
CA LEU A 473 -1.68 36.04 -6.19
C LEU A 473 -3.13 35.90 -6.68
N LEU A 474 -3.70 36.98 -7.24
CA LEU A 474 -5.10 37.08 -7.60
C LEU A 474 -5.48 36.90 -9.08
N GLU A 475 -4.68 37.08 -10.14
CA GLU A 475 -5.11 36.59 -11.49
C GLU A 475 -5.03 35.07 -11.53
N ASN A 476 -4.03 34.50 -10.85
CA ASN A 476 -4.00 33.09 -10.48
C ASN A 476 -5.23 32.66 -9.68
N SER A 477 -6.04 33.58 -9.10
CA SER A 477 -7.28 33.28 -8.36
C SER A 477 -8.58 33.76 -9.06
N ILE A 478 -8.52 34.82 -9.87
CA ILE A 478 -9.64 35.54 -10.52
C ILE A 478 -9.97 34.93 -11.88
N ASP A 479 -8.98 34.40 -12.59
CA ASP A 479 -9.25 33.54 -13.72
C ASP A 479 -9.17 32.09 -13.24
N GLY A 480 -10.32 31.44 -13.10
CA GLY A 480 -10.38 30.06 -12.64
C GLY A 480 -9.58 29.10 -13.53
N ALA A 481 -9.44 29.38 -14.82
CA ALA A 481 -8.58 28.59 -15.71
C ALA A 481 -7.09 28.62 -15.31
N LYS A 482 -6.66 29.67 -14.58
CA LYS A 482 -5.32 29.85 -14.03
C LYS A 482 -5.19 29.43 -12.56
N LEU A 483 -6.26 28.94 -11.92
CA LEU A 483 -6.19 28.38 -10.56
C LEU A 483 -5.62 26.96 -10.52
N GLY A 484 -5.61 26.25 -11.66
CA GLY A 484 -5.29 24.83 -11.73
C GLY A 484 -3.92 24.44 -11.18
N HIS A 485 -2.89 25.29 -11.28
CA HIS A 485 -1.56 25.00 -10.70
C HIS A 485 -1.44 25.32 -9.21
N LEU A 486 -2.43 25.97 -8.60
CA LEU A 486 -2.54 26.12 -7.13
C LEU A 486 -3.35 24.96 -6.50
N ILE A 487 -3.99 24.14 -7.34
CA ILE A 487 -4.60 22.87 -6.97
C ILE A 487 -3.52 21.78 -7.06
N MET A 488 -2.64 21.74 -6.05
CA MET A 488 -1.53 20.79 -5.98
C MET A 488 -1.83 19.61 -5.05
N VAL A 489 -1.20 18.46 -5.31
CA VAL A 489 -1.23 17.34 -4.38
C VAL A 489 -0.42 17.71 -3.13
N PRO A 490 -1.00 17.65 -1.92
CA PRO A 490 -0.28 18.00 -0.69
C PRO A 490 0.89 17.05 -0.41
N TYR A 491 2.02 17.61 0.04
CA TYR A 491 3.26 16.86 0.28
C TYR A 491 4.13 17.47 1.38
N GLY A 492 5.12 16.71 1.84
CA GLY A 492 6.17 17.18 2.75
C GLY A 492 5.86 16.94 4.23
N CYS A 493 6.53 17.70 5.10
CA CYS A 493 6.31 17.71 6.54
C CYS A 493 5.02 18.47 6.94
N GLY A 494 4.70 18.54 8.24
CA GLY A 494 3.44 19.15 8.72
C GLY A 494 3.24 20.61 8.31
N GLU A 495 4.31 21.38 8.12
CA GLU A 495 4.27 22.75 7.59
C GLU A 495 4.09 22.76 6.06
N GLN A 496 4.90 21.98 5.33
CA GLN A 496 4.87 21.91 3.86
C GLN A 496 3.53 21.39 3.32
N ASN A 497 2.90 20.48 4.07
CA ASN A 497 1.56 19.97 3.75
C ASN A 497 0.50 21.10 3.88
N MET A 498 0.61 21.97 4.89
CA MET A 498 -0.23 23.17 4.99
C MET A 498 0.11 24.23 3.94
N MET A 499 1.40 24.43 3.61
CA MET A 499 1.86 25.34 2.56
C MET A 499 1.30 24.96 1.18
N SER A 500 1.17 23.66 0.89
CA SER A 500 0.59 23.16 -0.35
C SER A 500 -0.95 23.09 -0.34
N LEU A 501 -1.57 22.85 0.82
CA LEU A 501 -3.03 22.82 1.00
C LEU A 501 -3.68 24.23 0.99
N THR A 502 -3.04 25.21 1.63
CA THR A 502 -3.63 26.55 1.85
C THR A 502 -4.01 27.28 0.55
N PRO A 503 -3.19 27.27 -0.53
CA PRO A 503 -3.57 27.83 -1.82
C PRO A 503 -4.85 27.20 -2.39
N THR A 504 -5.00 25.87 -2.32
CA THR A 504 -6.20 25.16 -2.81
C THR A 504 -7.45 25.54 -2.00
N VAL A 505 -7.33 25.74 -0.68
CA VAL A 505 -8.46 26.19 0.18
C VAL A 505 -8.88 27.62 -0.16
N ILE A 506 -7.92 28.56 -0.26
CA ILE A 506 -8.20 29.96 -0.59
C ILE A 506 -8.80 30.08 -2.00
N ALA A 507 -8.27 29.34 -2.96
CA ALA A 507 -8.79 29.22 -4.32
C ALA A 507 -10.26 28.77 -4.36
N THR A 508 -10.56 27.66 -3.67
CA THR A 508 -11.92 27.09 -3.61
C THR A 508 -12.89 28.08 -2.98
N HIS A 509 -12.49 28.74 -1.89
CA HIS A 509 -13.30 29.76 -1.21
C HIS A 509 -13.52 31.00 -2.08
N PHE A 510 -12.53 31.43 -2.86
CA PHE A 510 -12.70 32.54 -3.81
C PHE A 510 -13.70 32.19 -4.92
N LEU A 511 -13.57 30.99 -5.51
CA LEU A 511 -14.44 30.54 -6.60
C LEU A 511 -15.89 30.30 -6.16
N ASP A 512 -16.09 29.75 -4.96
CA ASP A 512 -17.42 29.60 -4.35
C ASP A 512 -18.08 30.97 -4.11
N ASN A 513 -17.34 31.95 -3.58
CA ASN A 513 -17.89 33.30 -3.32
C ASN A 513 -18.13 34.12 -4.59
N THR A 514 -17.40 33.85 -5.68
CA THR A 514 -17.53 34.58 -6.95
C THR A 514 -18.38 33.87 -8.00
N ASN A 515 -18.80 32.62 -7.74
CA ASN A 515 -19.53 31.75 -8.67
C ASN A 515 -18.84 31.59 -10.04
N GLN A 516 -17.52 31.40 -10.07
CA GLN A 516 -16.72 31.33 -11.31
C GLN A 516 -16.29 29.92 -11.74
N TRP A 517 -16.85 28.87 -11.13
CA TRP A 517 -16.53 27.46 -11.44
C TRP A 517 -16.75 27.09 -12.92
N ASP A 518 -17.73 27.71 -13.58
CA ASP A 518 -18.04 27.49 -15.00
C ASP A 518 -16.85 27.76 -15.94
N ARG A 519 -15.87 28.57 -15.50
CA ARG A 519 -14.66 28.90 -16.27
C ARG A 519 -13.57 27.83 -16.22
N ILE A 520 -13.64 26.88 -15.29
CA ILE A 520 -12.62 25.84 -15.06
C ILE A 520 -13.11 24.46 -15.50
N GLY A 521 -14.42 24.24 -15.39
CA GLY A 521 -15.08 22.96 -15.65
C GLY A 521 -15.80 22.45 -14.40
N VAL A 522 -16.96 21.84 -14.64
CA VAL A 522 -17.94 21.44 -13.60
C VAL A 522 -17.34 20.50 -12.55
N ASP A 523 -16.44 19.60 -12.96
CA ASP A 523 -15.85 18.58 -12.06
C ASP A 523 -14.72 19.13 -11.16
N GLN A 524 -14.15 20.29 -11.48
CA GLN A 524 -12.98 20.84 -10.78
C GLN A 524 -13.28 21.19 -9.32
N ARG A 525 -14.52 21.56 -9.01
CA ARG A 525 -14.97 21.81 -7.63
C ARG A 525 -14.90 20.54 -6.78
N THR A 526 -15.34 19.41 -7.35
CA THR A 526 -15.30 18.11 -6.68
C THR A 526 -13.86 17.65 -6.46
N GLU A 527 -12.99 17.87 -7.44
CA GLU A 527 -11.56 17.53 -7.36
C GLU A 527 -10.82 18.40 -6.33
N ALA A 528 -11.08 19.71 -6.28
CA ALA A 528 -10.52 20.60 -5.27
C ALA A 528 -10.93 20.17 -3.85
N ILE A 529 -12.21 19.84 -3.63
CA ILE A 529 -12.70 19.32 -2.34
C ILE A 529 -12.04 17.97 -1.99
N ARG A 530 -11.84 17.08 -2.98
CA ARG A 530 -11.14 15.80 -2.79
C ARG A 530 -9.69 16.00 -2.35
N LEU A 531 -8.97 16.94 -2.96
CA LEU A 531 -7.59 17.29 -2.61
C LEU A 531 -7.49 17.97 -1.24
N ILE A 532 -8.45 18.84 -0.89
CA ILE A 532 -8.54 19.44 0.44
C ILE A 532 -8.74 18.36 1.51
N ARG A 533 -9.66 17.41 1.29
CA ARG A 533 -9.86 16.25 2.18
C ARG A 533 -8.58 15.41 2.30
N LYS A 534 -7.89 15.15 1.19
CA LYS A 534 -6.62 14.41 1.18
C LYS A 534 -5.54 15.11 2.01
N GLY A 535 -5.34 16.42 1.81
CA GLY A 535 -4.36 17.21 2.54
C GLY A 535 -4.68 17.33 4.03
N TYR A 536 -5.96 17.46 4.38
CA TYR A 536 -6.42 17.39 5.76
C TYR A 536 -6.13 16.03 6.40
N THR A 537 -6.42 14.91 5.70
CA THR A 537 -6.06 13.56 6.18
C THR A 537 -4.55 13.39 6.35
N GLN A 538 -3.73 13.95 5.45
CA GLN A 538 -2.27 13.98 5.60
C GLN A 538 -1.84 14.83 6.81
N GLN A 539 -2.50 15.96 7.07
CA GLN A 539 -2.20 16.81 8.23
C GLN A 539 -2.52 16.12 9.56
N LEU A 540 -3.58 15.31 9.61
CA LEU A 540 -3.94 14.53 10.80
C LEU A 540 -2.87 13.51 11.21
N VAL A 541 -1.97 13.09 10.31
CA VAL A 541 -0.80 12.24 10.65
C VAL A 541 0.16 12.94 11.60
N TYR A 542 0.20 14.28 11.58
CA TYR A 542 1.03 15.10 12.46
C TYR A 542 0.33 15.52 13.76
N LYS A 543 -0.95 15.18 13.93
CA LYS A 543 -1.75 15.49 15.13
C LYS A 543 -1.54 14.42 16.20
N LYS A 544 -1.20 14.84 17.40
CA LYS A 544 -1.05 13.96 18.57
C LYS A 544 -2.37 13.72 19.31
N SER A 545 -2.34 12.76 20.24
CA SER A 545 -3.46 12.43 21.13
C SER A 545 -3.89 13.60 22.02
N ASP A 546 -2.95 14.47 22.42
CA ASP A 546 -3.19 15.73 23.15
C ASP A 546 -3.73 16.87 22.26
N HIS A 547 -3.99 16.57 20.98
CA HIS A 547 -4.42 17.49 19.92
C HIS A 547 -3.41 18.56 19.50
N SER A 548 -2.18 18.52 20.02
CA SER A 548 -1.07 19.32 19.51
C SER A 548 -0.59 18.82 18.15
N TYR A 549 0.06 19.69 17.38
CA TYR A 549 0.68 19.33 16.09
C TYR A 549 2.20 19.23 16.20
N THR A 550 2.77 18.44 15.30
CA THR A 550 4.21 18.22 15.17
C THR A 550 4.70 18.64 13.79
N PRO A 551 5.90 19.22 13.64
CA PRO A 551 6.50 19.42 12.33
C PRO A 551 6.84 18.06 11.68
N TYR A 552 7.21 17.04 12.47
CA TYR A 552 7.56 15.70 12.00
C TYR A 552 6.89 14.62 12.85
N SER A 553 6.54 13.48 12.25
CA SER A 553 5.69 12.42 12.85
C SER A 553 6.18 11.78 14.16
N LYS A 554 7.43 12.04 14.58
CA LYS A 554 8.02 11.56 15.84
C LYS A 554 8.66 12.67 16.70
N SER A 555 8.43 13.96 16.40
CA SER A 555 9.04 15.07 17.15
C SER A 555 8.25 15.48 18.40
N THR A 556 8.85 16.35 19.22
CA THR A 556 8.12 17.20 20.15
C THR A 556 7.11 18.09 19.40
N SER A 557 6.09 18.56 20.12
CA SER A 557 5.04 19.39 19.55
C SER A 557 5.53 20.83 19.32
N SER A 558 5.06 21.47 18.26
CA SER A 558 5.34 22.88 17.98
C SER A 558 4.16 23.74 18.42
N THR A 559 4.47 24.89 19.04
CA THR A 559 3.50 25.98 19.29
C THR A 559 3.39 26.93 18.10
N TRP A 560 4.41 26.94 17.24
CA TRP A 560 4.42 27.64 15.95
C TRP A 560 3.68 26.82 14.89
#